data_AF-G0QJM0-F1
#
_entry.id   AF-G0QJM0-F1
#
_cell.length_a   1.000
_cell.length_b   1.000
_cell.length_c   1.000
_cell.angle_alpha   90.00
_cell.angle_beta   90.00
_cell.angle_gamma   90.00
#
_symmetry.space_group_name_H-M   'P 1'
#
loop_
_entity.id
_entity.type
_entity.pdbx_description
1 polymer ?
#
loop_
_entity_poly.entity_id
_entity_poly.type
_entity_poly.pdbx_seq_one_letter_code
_entity_poly.pdbx_strand_id
1 'polypeptide(L)'
;MDEITQAFHDLGVLLLLENPQGIHFGIDNTIWKVSEKFKGIKMIPHGTHYIHYTLESEQNMFKLGFFINISPQKRIHVRKWDNDSQDYINLPLEDEKRYIQGVQSYQFDSYLGPYPIERFQIWQECQNYISKEVLDELNPIEKQMYQIEQEYKQKDDIKVIAGTIYYSDIPKMRRFQQFRIMEKVIYNNNFK
;
A
#
# COMPACT_ATOMS: atom_id res chain seq x y z
N MET A 1 -33.69 -7.70 9.55
CA MET A 1 -32.39 -8.02 8.91
C MET A 1 -31.53 -8.58 10.01
N ASP A 2 -31.02 -9.81 9.84
CA ASP A 2 -30.21 -10.47 10.86
C ASP A 2 -28.87 -9.73 11.04
N GLU A 3 -28.32 -9.71 12.26
CA GLU A 3 -27.04 -9.03 12.57
C GLU A 3 -25.90 -9.42 11.63
N ILE A 4 -25.89 -10.67 11.17
CA ILE A 4 -24.92 -11.18 10.19
C ILE A 4 -25.10 -10.47 8.85
N THR A 5 -26.33 -10.29 8.38
CA THR A 5 -26.63 -9.57 7.13
C THR A 5 -26.27 -8.09 7.24
N GLN A 6 -26.44 -7.49 8.43
CA GLN A 6 -26.03 -6.12 8.72
C GLN A 6 -24.51 -5.98 8.68
N ALA A 7 -23.76 -6.93 9.26
CA ALA A 7 -22.29 -6.94 9.25
C ALA A 7 -21.70 -7.05 7.83
N PHE A 8 -22.35 -7.81 6.93
CA PHE A 8 -21.95 -7.87 5.51
C PHE A 8 -22.26 -6.58 4.75
N HIS A 9 -23.30 -5.83 5.14
CA HIS A 9 -23.70 -4.58 4.49
C HIS A 9 -22.68 -3.45 4.72
N ASP A 10 -21.84 -3.56 5.75
CA ASP A 10 -20.83 -2.55 6.06
C ASP A 10 -19.47 -2.84 5.38
N LEU A 11 -19.29 -4.00 4.75
CA LEU A 11 -18.02 -4.33 4.11
C LEU A 11 -17.79 -3.58 2.80
N GLY A 12 -16.53 -3.36 2.49
CA GLY A 12 -16.05 -2.67 1.30
C GLY A 12 -15.87 -3.57 0.08
N VAL A 13 -15.75 -2.90 -1.07
CA VAL A 13 -15.44 -3.52 -2.37
C VAL A 13 -14.40 -2.67 -3.08
N LEU A 14 -13.39 -3.33 -3.64
CA LEU A 14 -12.46 -2.75 -4.59
C LEU A 14 -12.74 -3.35 -5.96
N LEU A 15 -13.15 -2.51 -6.91
CA LEU A 15 -13.32 -2.86 -8.31
C LEU A 15 -12.13 -2.35 -9.12
N LEU A 16 -11.45 -3.25 -9.82
CA LEU A 16 -10.32 -2.97 -10.71
C LEU A 16 -10.73 -3.28 -12.15
N LEU A 17 -10.59 -2.27 -13.00
CA LEU A 17 -10.95 -2.34 -14.40
C LEU A 17 -9.68 -2.50 -15.25
N GLU A 18 -9.78 -3.36 -16.26
CA GLU A 18 -8.74 -3.51 -17.30
C GLU A 18 -7.38 -3.97 -16.77
N ASN A 19 -7.37 -4.83 -15.75
CA ASN A 19 -6.16 -5.43 -15.20
C ASN A 19 -5.24 -5.97 -16.31
N PRO A 20 -3.93 -5.67 -16.26
CA PRO A 20 -2.99 -6.19 -17.24
C PRO A 20 -2.83 -7.71 -17.08
N GLN A 21 -2.49 -8.38 -18.18
CA GLN A 21 -2.33 -9.83 -18.18
C GLN A 21 -1.15 -10.25 -17.28
N GLY A 22 -1.34 -11.33 -16.52
CA GLY A 22 -0.27 -11.91 -15.69
C GLY A 22 0.06 -11.15 -14.40
N ILE A 23 -0.71 -10.10 -14.06
CA ILE A 23 -0.52 -9.33 -12.84
C ILE A 23 -0.60 -10.21 -11.58
N HIS A 24 0.32 -9.98 -10.65
CA HIS A 24 0.16 -10.50 -9.29
C HIS A 24 -0.49 -9.40 -8.47
N PHE A 25 -1.69 -9.68 -7.98
CA PHE A 25 -2.47 -8.75 -7.17
C PHE A 25 -2.36 -9.15 -5.70
N GLY A 26 -2.20 -8.17 -4.84
CA GLY A 26 -2.16 -8.33 -3.40
C GLY A 26 -2.97 -7.29 -2.66
N ILE A 27 -3.48 -7.72 -1.52
CA ILE A 27 -4.13 -6.88 -0.53
C ILE A 27 -3.53 -7.24 0.83
N ASP A 28 -3.09 -6.21 1.54
CA ASP A 28 -2.43 -6.28 2.83
C ASP A 28 -1.26 -7.29 2.83
N ASN A 29 -1.39 -8.38 3.55
CA ASN A 29 -0.39 -9.42 3.74
C ASN A 29 -0.57 -10.65 2.81
N THR A 30 -1.38 -10.53 1.76
CA THR A 30 -1.66 -11.63 0.82
C THR A 30 -1.46 -11.22 -0.63
N ILE A 31 -0.99 -12.14 -1.47
CA ILE A 31 -0.74 -11.93 -2.90
C ILE A 31 -1.08 -13.19 -3.69
N TRP A 32 -1.61 -13.01 -4.90
CA TRP A 32 -1.93 -14.09 -5.84
C TRP A 32 -1.63 -13.68 -7.28
N LYS A 33 -1.28 -14.66 -8.12
CA LYS A 33 -1.43 -14.50 -9.57
C LYS A 33 -2.92 -14.59 -9.90
N VAL A 34 -3.48 -13.53 -10.47
CA VAL A 34 -4.93 -13.46 -10.75
C VAL A 34 -5.24 -13.78 -12.20
N SER A 35 -6.48 -14.23 -12.45
CA SER A 35 -6.96 -14.50 -13.80
C SER A 35 -7.33 -13.22 -14.55
N GLU A 36 -7.39 -13.28 -15.87
CA GLU A 36 -7.86 -12.15 -16.72
C GLU A 36 -9.30 -11.71 -16.41
N LYS A 37 -10.12 -12.61 -15.85
CA LYS A 37 -11.50 -12.30 -15.46
C LYS A 37 -11.60 -11.61 -14.09
N PHE A 38 -10.52 -11.62 -13.31
CA PHE A 38 -10.52 -11.01 -11.98
C PHE A 38 -10.74 -9.50 -12.09
N LYS A 39 -11.64 -8.96 -11.27
CA LYS A 39 -11.96 -7.52 -11.22
C LYS A 39 -11.83 -6.93 -9.81
N GLY A 40 -11.16 -7.61 -8.88
CA GLY A 40 -10.91 -7.09 -7.53
C GLY A 40 -11.53 -7.91 -6.42
N ILE A 41 -11.74 -7.28 -5.26
CA ILE A 41 -12.06 -7.96 -3.99
C ILE A 41 -13.34 -7.37 -3.38
N LYS A 42 -14.16 -8.24 -2.80
CA LYS A 42 -15.34 -7.90 -2.00
C LYS A 42 -15.19 -8.35 -0.55
N MET A 43 -16.06 -7.85 0.32
CA MET A 43 -16.08 -8.16 1.74
C MET A 43 -14.85 -7.65 2.49
N ILE A 44 -14.30 -6.51 2.05
CA ILE A 44 -13.15 -5.87 2.68
C ILE A 44 -13.60 -5.28 4.03
N PRO A 45 -12.98 -5.60 5.16
CA PRO A 45 -13.33 -4.99 6.44
C PRO A 45 -13.18 -3.46 6.45
N HIS A 46 -13.78 -2.82 7.45
CA HIS A 46 -13.53 -1.39 7.70
C HIS A 46 -12.08 -1.14 8.08
N GLY A 47 -11.55 0.01 7.65
CA GLY A 47 -10.21 0.48 7.96
C GLY A 47 -9.34 0.71 6.74
N THR A 48 -8.05 0.92 7.01
CA THR A 48 -7.03 1.16 6.00
C THR A 48 -6.57 -0.17 5.45
N HIS A 49 -6.50 -0.29 4.12
CA HIS A 49 -5.98 -1.45 3.42
C HIS A 49 -4.94 -1.03 2.40
N TYR A 50 -3.90 -1.85 2.24
CA TYR A 50 -2.85 -1.61 1.27
C TYR A 50 -3.03 -2.52 0.07
N ILE A 51 -3.24 -1.92 -1.10
CA ILE A 51 -3.33 -2.63 -2.37
C ILE A 51 -1.96 -2.59 -3.00
N HIS A 52 -1.42 -3.76 -3.35
CA HIS A 52 -0.13 -3.86 -4.03
C HIS A 52 -0.20 -4.83 -5.18
N TYR A 53 0.67 -4.64 -6.14
CA TYR A 53 0.76 -5.49 -7.30
C TYR A 53 2.16 -5.47 -7.91
N THR A 54 2.45 -6.50 -8.69
CA THR A 54 3.68 -6.60 -9.49
C THR A 54 3.33 -6.98 -10.92
N LEU A 55 4.14 -6.52 -11.86
CA LEU A 55 3.94 -6.76 -13.29
C LEU A 55 4.82 -7.90 -13.80
N GLU A 56 4.24 -8.78 -14.62
CA GLU A 56 4.97 -9.87 -15.25
C GLU A 56 6.03 -9.34 -16.24
N SER A 57 5.75 -8.22 -16.91
CA SER A 57 6.71 -7.51 -17.76
C SER A 57 7.98 -7.07 -17.02
N GLU A 58 7.88 -6.87 -15.70
CA GLU A 58 8.98 -6.50 -14.82
C GLU A 58 9.53 -7.70 -14.04
N GLN A 59 9.23 -8.93 -14.50
CA GLN A 59 9.59 -10.18 -13.82
C GLN A 59 9.13 -10.22 -12.36
N ASN A 60 8.08 -9.47 -12.03
CA ASN A 60 7.57 -9.27 -10.67
C ASN A 60 8.62 -8.76 -9.66
N MET A 61 9.63 -8.02 -10.14
CA MET A 61 10.71 -7.50 -9.29
C MET A 61 10.27 -6.28 -8.46
N PHE A 62 9.39 -5.44 -9.00
CA PHE A 62 8.95 -4.21 -8.35
C PHE A 62 7.53 -4.33 -7.84
N LYS A 63 7.32 -3.86 -6.61
CA LYS A 63 5.99 -3.69 -6.02
C LYS A 63 5.56 -2.24 -6.14
N LEU A 64 4.37 -2.10 -6.68
CA LEU A 64 3.63 -0.86 -6.76
C LEU A 64 2.38 -0.99 -5.92
N GLY A 65 1.88 0.12 -5.38
CA GLY A 65 0.66 0.05 -4.60
C GLY A 65 0.14 1.38 -4.14
N PHE A 66 -1.07 1.33 -3.59
CA PHE A 66 -1.79 2.46 -3.06
C PHE A 66 -2.64 2.03 -1.87
N PHE A 67 -2.96 2.99 -1.00
CA PHE A 67 -3.87 2.76 0.11
C PHE A 67 -5.31 3.04 -0.30
N ILE A 68 -6.22 2.28 0.28
CA ILE A 68 -7.64 2.59 0.31
C ILE A 68 -8.10 2.60 1.77
N ASN A 69 -9.10 3.41 2.06
CA ASN A 69 -9.77 3.39 3.36
C ASN A 69 -11.23 3.02 3.16
N ILE A 70 -11.66 1.93 3.80
CA ILE A 70 -13.05 1.50 3.83
C ILE A 70 -13.72 2.16 5.03
N SER A 71 -14.70 3.02 4.77
CA SER A 71 -15.51 3.66 5.80
C SER A 71 -16.99 3.66 5.39
N PRO A 72 -17.93 3.90 6.32
CA PRO A 72 -19.36 3.98 6.00
C PRO A 72 -19.69 4.93 4.84
N GLN A 73 -18.92 6.02 4.68
CA GLN A 73 -19.07 7.03 3.63
C GLN A 73 -18.44 6.61 2.29
N LYS A 74 -17.36 5.82 2.30
CA LYS A 74 -16.66 5.36 1.09
C LYS A 74 -16.31 3.87 1.19
N ARG A 75 -17.31 3.03 0.91
CA ARG A 75 -17.19 1.55 0.95
C ARG A 75 -16.73 0.95 -0.38
N ILE A 76 -17.06 1.58 -1.49
CA ILE A 76 -16.74 1.08 -2.84
C ILE A 76 -15.66 1.97 -3.44
N HIS A 77 -14.55 1.36 -3.82
CA HIS A 77 -13.47 2.01 -4.56
C HIS A 77 -13.41 1.44 -5.96
N VAL A 78 -13.34 2.30 -6.96
CA VAL A 78 -13.17 1.90 -8.35
C VAL A 78 -11.86 2.47 -8.87
N ARG A 79 -11.09 1.62 -9.54
CA ARG A 79 -9.85 2.01 -10.22
C ARG A 79 -9.82 1.39 -11.61
N LYS A 80 -9.15 2.07 -12.52
CA LYS A 80 -8.90 1.56 -13.87
C LYS A 80 -7.41 1.55 -14.14
N TRP A 81 -6.93 0.47 -14.74
CA TRP A 81 -5.57 0.37 -15.22
C TRP A 81 -5.34 1.36 -16.38
N ASP A 82 -4.24 2.08 -16.31
CA ASP A 82 -3.75 2.96 -17.35
C ASP A 82 -2.40 2.45 -17.86
N ASN A 83 -2.30 2.18 -19.16
CA ASN A 83 -1.10 1.59 -19.75
C ASN A 83 0.07 2.56 -19.84
N ASP A 84 -0.21 3.86 -19.95
CA ASP A 84 0.83 4.88 -20.10
C ASP A 84 1.56 5.12 -18.78
N SER A 85 0.81 5.21 -17.68
CA SER A 85 1.36 5.34 -16.33
C SER A 85 1.73 4.01 -15.67
N GLN A 86 1.27 2.88 -16.21
CA GLN A 86 1.37 1.55 -15.58
C GLN A 86 0.82 1.54 -14.15
N ASP A 87 -0.33 2.20 -13.96
CA ASP A 87 -0.94 2.40 -12.65
C ASP A 87 -2.47 2.29 -12.68
N TYR A 88 -3.05 2.10 -11.50
CA TYR A 88 -4.49 2.15 -11.25
C TYR A 88 -4.91 3.57 -10.92
N ILE A 89 -5.53 4.24 -11.88
CA ILE A 89 -5.96 5.62 -11.75
C ILE A 89 -7.41 5.75 -11.26
N ASN A 90 -7.70 6.90 -10.64
CA ASN A 90 -9.06 7.36 -10.37
C ASN A 90 -9.82 7.54 -11.69
N LEU A 91 -11.09 7.15 -11.73
CA LEU A 91 -11.98 7.44 -12.87
C LEU A 91 -12.61 8.84 -12.72
N PRO A 92 -13.06 9.46 -13.83
CA PRO A 92 -13.96 10.60 -13.76
C PRO A 92 -15.22 10.27 -12.95
N LEU A 93 -15.72 11.23 -12.17
CA LEU A 93 -16.83 11.04 -11.22
C LEU A 93 -18.07 10.38 -11.83
N GLU A 94 -18.42 10.73 -13.08
CA GLU A 94 -19.60 10.18 -13.75
C GLU A 94 -19.43 8.69 -14.10
N ASP A 95 -18.24 8.28 -14.54
CA ASP A 95 -17.94 6.88 -14.78
C ASP A 95 -17.86 6.10 -13.47
N GLU A 96 -17.23 6.66 -12.44
CA GLU A 96 -17.13 6.04 -11.12
C GLU A 96 -18.52 5.72 -10.54
N LYS A 97 -19.46 6.67 -10.58
CA LYS A 97 -20.85 6.46 -10.12
C LYS A 97 -21.53 5.29 -10.83
N ARG A 98 -21.37 5.18 -12.16
CA ARG A 98 -21.95 4.07 -12.94
C ARG A 98 -21.43 2.72 -12.48
N TYR A 99 -20.12 2.60 -12.25
CA TYR A 99 -19.51 1.36 -11.78
C TYR A 99 -19.91 1.04 -10.33
N ILE A 100 -20.01 2.04 -9.46
CA ILE A 100 -20.53 1.87 -8.09
C ILE A 100 -21.94 1.28 -8.13
N GLN A 101 -22.83 1.81 -8.98
CA GLN A 101 -24.18 1.26 -9.15
C GLN A 101 -24.16 -0.18 -9.67
N GLY A 102 -23.24 -0.51 -10.59
CA GLY A 102 -23.05 -1.88 -11.08
C GLY A 102 -22.60 -2.86 -9.97
N VAL A 103 -21.71 -2.42 -9.08
CA VAL A 103 -21.29 -3.19 -7.89
C VAL A 103 -22.47 -3.40 -6.94
N GLN A 104 -23.24 -2.34 -6.65
CA GLN A 104 -24.42 -2.41 -5.79
C GLN A 104 -25.54 -3.29 -6.34
N SER A 105 -25.62 -3.43 -7.67
CA SER A 105 -26.55 -4.33 -8.36
C SER A 105 -25.98 -5.72 -8.65
N TYR A 106 -24.84 -6.07 -8.03
CA TYR A 106 -24.19 -7.39 -8.11
C TYR A 106 -23.72 -7.80 -9.52
N GLN A 107 -23.61 -6.86 -10.47
CA GLN A 107 -23.19 -7.15 -11.85
C GLN A 107 -21.78 -7.73 -11.93
N PHE A 108 -20.93 -7.42 -10.95
CA PHE A 108 -19.53 -7.84 -10.91
C PHE A 108 -19.28 -9.02 -9.96
N ASP A 109 -20.29 -9.56 -9.28
CA ASP A 109 -20.09 -10.43 -8.12
C ASP A 109 -19.31 -11.72 -8.42
N SER A 110 -19.46 -12.26 -9.64
CA SER A 110 -18.74 -13.44 -10.14
C SER A 110 -17.28 -13.17 -10.51
N TYR A 111 -16.87 -11.90 -10.60
CA TYR A 111 -15.52 -11.46 -10.94
C TYR A 111 -14.74 -10.93 -9.72
N LEU A 112 -15.38 -10.88 -8.55
CA LEU A 112 -14.82 -10.37 -7.31
C LEU A 112 -14.44 -11.53 -6.37
N GLY A 113 -13.18 -11.57 -5.97
CA GLY A 113 -12.68 -12.50 -4.96
C GLY A 113 -13.11 -12.09 -3.54
N PRO A 114 -13.30 -13.04 -2.62
CA PRO A 114 -13.51 -12.72 -1.21
C PRO A 114 -12.21 -12.18 -0.57
N TYR A 115 -12.33 -11.24 0.36
CA TYR A 115 -11.21 -10.81 1.19
C TYR A 115 -10.68 -11.99 2.06
N PRO A 116 -9.35 -12.17 2.21
CA PRO A 116 -8.75 -13.26 3.00
C PRO A 116 -8.86 -12.98 4.51
N ILE A 117 -10.04 -13.21 5.06
CA ILE A 117 -10.38 -12.86 6.46
C ILE A 117 -9.47 -13.54 7.49
N GLU A 118 -8.90 -14.71 7.16
CA GLU A 118 -8.02 -15.47 8.05
C GLU A 118 -6.72 -14.71 8.39
N ARG A 119 -6.34 -13.77 7.52
CA ARG A 119 -5.12 -12.97 7.66
C ARG A 119 -5.39 -11.54 8.14
N PHE A 120 -6.66 -11.19 8.35
CA PHE A 120 -7.08 -9.84 8.75
C PHE A 120 -6.50 -9.43 10.10
N GLN A 121 -6.50 -10.33 11.10
CA GLN A 121 -6.02 -10.02 12.44
C GLN A 121 -4.55 -9.55 12.43
N ILE A 122 -3.71 -10.20 11.62
CA ILE A 122 -2.30 -9.82 11.44
C ILE A 122 -2.20 -8.41 10.85
N TRP A 123 -3.06 -8.09 9.87
CA TRP A 123 -3.11 -6.75 9.29
C TRP A 123 -3.59 -5.69 10.28
N GLN A 124 -4.60 -6.00 11.10
CA GLN A 124 -5.08 -5.10 12.15
C GLN A 124 -3.96 -4.69 13.10
N GLU A 125 -3.09 -5.63 13.49
CA GLU A 125 -1.93 -5.33 14.33
C GLU A 125 -0.95 -4.35 13.68
N CYS A 126 -0.79 -4.40 12.36
CA CYS A 126 0.08 -3.50 11.59
C CYS A 126 -0.51 -2.10 11.38
N GLN A 127 -1.84 -1.96 11.30
CA GLN A 127 -2.49 -0.69 10.96
C GLN A 127 -2.92 0.17 12.17
N ASN A 128 -2.74 -0.31 13.41
CA ASN A 128 -3.26 0.34 14.63
C ASN A 128 -2.92 1.84 14.76
N TYR A 129 -1.84 2.30 14.13
CA TYR A 129 -1.39 3.70 14.17
C TYR A 129 -1.36 4.38 12.79
N ILE A 130 -1.82 3.69 11.74
CA ILE A 130 -1.90 4.22 10.37
C ILE A 130 -3.30 4.79 10.17
N SER A 131 -3.56 5.96 10.74
CA SER A 131 -4.84 6.65 10.56
C SER A 131 -4.96 7.25 9.16
N LYS A 132 -6.18 7.59 8.76
CA LYS A 132 -6.42 8.31 7.50
C LYS A 132 -5.64 9.63 7.46
N GLU A 133 -5.59 10.35 8.56
CA GLU A 133 -4.88 11.63 8.67
C GLU A 133 -3.37 11.45 8.46
N VAL A 134 -2.79 10.37 9.03
CA VAL A 134 -1.38 10.02 8.81
C VAL A 134 -1.13 9.71 7.34
N LEU A 135 -2.02 8.96 6.68
CA LEU A 135 -1.89 8.69 5.24
C LEU A 135 -2.02 9.96 4.39
N ASP A 136 -2.99 10.83 4.71
CA ASP A 136 -3.18 12.10 4.01
C ASP A 136 -1.94 13.01 4.16
N GLU A 137 -1.28 12.99 5.32
CA GLU A 137 -0.06 13.75 5.58
C GLU A 137 1.16 13.18 4.84
N LEU A 138 1.37 11.87 4.89
CA LEU A 138 2.49 11.19 4.24
C LEU A 138 2.34 11.20 2.71
N ASN A 139 1.10 11.30 2.22
CA ASN A 139 0.77 11.24 0.81
C ASN A 139 -0.24 12.31 0.36
N PRO A 140 0.13 13.60 0.42
CA PRO A 140 -0.80 14.72 0.27
C PRO A 140 -1.37 14.88 -1.15
N ILE A 141 -0.87 14.11 -2.13
CA ILE A 141 -1.25 14.21 -3.54
C ILE A 141 -1.86 12.88 -4.04
N GLU A 142 -2.27 11.96 -3.16
CA GLU A 142 -2.74 10.61 -3.54
C GLU A 142 -1.73 9.87 -4.47
N LYS A 143 -0.43 10.00 -4.19
CA LYS A 143 0.62 9.40 -5.02
C LYS A 143 0.88 7.94 -4.68
N GLN A 144 1.27 7.19 -5.70
CA GLN A 144 1.66 5.79 -5.61
C GLN A 144 2.87 5.59 -4.69
N MET A 145 2.89 4.49 -3.96
CA MET A 145 4.10 4.03 -3.26
C MET A 145 4.86 3.07 -4.17
N TYR A 146 6.09 3.46 -4.50
CA TYR A 146 7.03 2.65 -5.29
C TYR A 146 8.00 1.95 -4.34
N GLN A 147 8.25 0.66 -4.55
CA GLN A 147 9.42 0.02 -3.93
C GLN A 147 10.68 0.44 -4.70
N ILE A 148 11.43 1.42 -4.16
CA ILE A 148 12.60 1.98 -4.84
C ILE A 148 13.89 1.30 -4.34
N GLU A 149 14.34 0.24 -5.02
CA GLU A 149 15.70 -0.31 -4.81
C GLU A 149 16.78 0.48 -5.59
N GLN A 150 16.42 1.16 -6.69
CA GLN A 150 17.39 1.84 -7.55
C GLN A 150 17.86 3.22 -7.04
N GLU A 151 17.12 3.86 -6.12
CA GLU A 151 17.53 5.13 -5.50
C GLU A 151 18.85 5.00 -4.71
N TYR A 152 19.12 3.81 -4.16
CA TYR A 152 20.37 3.56 -3.44
C TYR A 152 21.57 3.28 -4.36
N LYS A 153 21.34 3.00 -5.65
CA LYS A 153 22.40 2.67 -6.61
C LYS A 153 22.76 3.83 -7.54
N GLN A 154 21.86 4.75 -7.82
CA GLN A 154 22.14 5.94 -8.62
C GLN A 154 22.29 7.17 -7.72
N LYS A 155 23.45 7.28 -7.07
CA LYS A 155 24.00 8.59 -6.78
C LYS A 155 24.52 9.14 -8.11
N ASP A 156 24.06 10.35 -8.42
CA ASP A 156 24.52 11.26 -9.47
C ASP A 156 23.52 11.38 -10.65
N ASP A 157 22.81 12.51 -10.63
CA ASP A 157 22.26 13.24 -11.79
C ASP A 157 21.00 12.75 -12.52
N ILE A 158 20.02 12.16 -11.82
CA ILE A 158 18.65 12.14 -12.35
C ILE A 158 17.71 12.90 -11.41
N LYS A 159 17.15 13.99 -11.92
CA LYS A 159 16.00 14.69 -11.34
C LYS A 159 14.76 13.82 -11.55
N VAL A 160 14.75 12.64 -10.94
CA VAL A 160 13.58 11.77 -10.89
C VAL A 160 12.55 12.55 -10.08
N ILE A 161 11.41 12.84 -10.66
CA ILE A 161 10.22 13.23 -9.89
C ILE A 161 9.72 11.93 -9.24
N ALA A 162 10.55 11.34 -8.38
CA ALA A 162 10.22 10.15 -7.62
C ALA A 162 9.08 10.54 -6.67
N GLY A 163 8.14 9.62 -6.44
CA GLY A 163 7.12 9.76 -5.41
C GLY A 163 7.79 10.08 -4.08
N THR A 164 7.85 11.36 -3.73
CA THR A 164 8.51 11.81 -2.50
C THR A 164 7.60 11.43 -1.36
N ILE A 165 8.02 10.46 -0.55
CA ILE A 165 7.32 10.13 0.69
C ILE A 165 7.85 11.07 1.77
N TYR A 166 6.96 11.86 2.35
CA TYR A 166 7.32 12.85 3.37
C TYR A 166 7.34 12.19 4.73
N TYR A 167 8.51 11.75 5.19
CA TYR A 167 8.67 11.28 6.57
C TYR A 167 9.10 12.43 7.48
N SER A 168 8.79 12.31 8.78
CA SER A 168 9.37 13.19 9.78
C SER A 168 10.90 13.04 9.78
N ASP A 169 11.61 14.17 9.79
CA ASP A 169 13.06 14.17 9.90
C ASP A 169 13.50 13.44 11.18
N ILE A 170 14.26 12.36 11.02
CA ILE A 170 14.87 11.67 12.16
C ILE A 170 15.97 12.59 12.69
N PRO A 171 15.89 13.08 13.94
CA PRO A 171 16.92 13.93 14.50
C PRO A 171 18.27 13.20 14.48
N LYS A 172 19.29 13.80 13.86
CA LYS A 172 20.64 13.24 13.89
C LYS A 172 21.12 13.24 15.34
N MET A 173 21.41 12.05 15.89
CA MET A 173 22.05 11.93 17.20
C MET A 173 23.32 12.79 17.20
N ARG A 174 23.34 13.86 18.01
CA ARG A 174 24.59 14.54 18.35
C ARG A 174 25.41 13.55 19.16
N ARG A 175 26.41 12.91 18.54
CA ARG A 175 27.42 12.18 19.32
C ARG A 175 28.01 13.18 20.30
N PHE A 176 27.81 12.95 21.59
CA PHE A 176 28.53 13.65 22.63
C PHE A 176 30.03 13.37 22.43
N GLN A 177 30.77 14.36 21.93
CA GLN A 177 32.23 14.38 22.07
C GLN A 177 32.58 14.83 23.50
N GLN A 178 32.36 13.93 24.46
CA GLN A 178 32.83 13.99 25.84
C GLN A 178 33.20 12.53 26.14
N PHE A 179 34.46 12.07 26.20
CA PHE A 179 35.69 12.66 26.68
C PHE A 179 36.86 12.19 25.80
N ARG A 180 37.64 13.12 25.27
CA ARG A 180 39.02 12.87 24.86
C ARG A 180 39.88 13.76 25.76
N ILE A 181 40.30 13.26 26.93
CA ILE A 181 41.47 13.69 27.72
C ILE A 181 41.77 12.56 28.73
N MET A 182 42.97 11.97 28.60
CA MET A 182 43.77 11.15 29.55
C MET A 182 43.16 9.81 30.00
N GLU A 183 43.79 8.64 29.78
CA GLU A 183 45.12 8.27 30.24
C GLU A 183 45.94 7.49 29.20
N LYS A 184 47.22 7.88 29.04
CA LYS A 184 48.26 6.98 28.54
C LYS A 184 48.50 5.94 29.61
N VAL A 185 48.02 4.71 29.43
CA VAL A 185 48.52 3.57 30.19
C VAL A 185 49.91 3.24 29.66
N ILE A 186 50.93 3.67 30.41
CA ILE A 186 52.31 3.22 30.23
C ILE A 186 52.38 1.79 30.75
N TYR A 187 52.59 0.81 29.86
CA TYR A 187 52.96 -0.54 30.28
C TYR A 187 54.36 -0.49 30.89
N ASN A 188 54.44 -0.61 32.21
CA ASN A 188 55.68 -0.82 32.93
C ASN A 188 55.85 -2.33 33.13
N ASN A 189 56.50 -3.01 32.20
CA ASN A 189 56.88 -4.42 32.34
C ASN A 189 58.10 -4.51 33.26
N ASN A 190 57.86 -4.73 34.55
CA ASN A 190 58.85 -5.28 35.47
C ASN A 190 58.15 -6.28 36.39
N PHE A 191 58.25 -7.57 36.05
CA PHE A 191 58.17 -8.64 37.03
C PHE A 191 59.47 -9.43 36.98
N LYS A 192 59.96 -9.68 38.19
CA LYS A 192 61.19 -10.41 38.57
C LYS A 192 61.24 -11.82 38.00
#